data_AF-A0ABD4ZIZ3-F1
#
_entry.id   AF-A0ABD4ZIZ3-F1
#
_cell.length_a   1.000
_cell.length_b   1.000
_cell.length_c   1.000
_cell.angle_alpha   90.00
_cell.angle_beta   90.00
_cell.angle_gamma   90.00
#
_symmetry.space_group_name_H-M   'P 1'
#
loop_
_entity.id
_entity.type
_entity.pdbx_description
1 polymer ?
#
loop_
_entity_poly.entity_id
_entity_poly.type
_entity_poly.pdbx_seq_one_letter_code
_entity_poly.pdbx_strand_id
1 'polypeptide(L)'
;MIEIMTPAQAATFREQRLKEEQRRLADQGISSAFEGWNLVTIGDSDCDYLSFKHFVTTQIFSLGIDNYISRTGWDKKELIEYLATVDQYDDIWKDDVLDFFDGMEGNY
;
A
#
# COMPACT_ATOMS: atom_id res chain seq x y z
N MET A 1 -7.13 35.95 -15.61
CA MET A 1 -5.76 35.62 -15.15
C MET A 1 -5.79 34.12 -14.90
N ILE A 2 -5.14 33.30 -15.73
CA ILE A 2 -5.05 31.86 -15.47
C ILE A 2 -3.79 31.72 -14.63
N GLU A 3 -3.94 31.45 -13.33
CA GLU A 3 -2.80 31.11 -12.49
C GLU A 3 -2.27 29.76 -12.96
N ILE A 4 -1.17 29.80 -13.69
CA ILE A 4 -0.47 28.58 -14.11
C ILE A 4 0.31 28.11 -12.90
N MET A 5 -0.18 27.05 -12.26
CA MET A 5 0.56 26.37 -11.20
C MET A 5 1.93 25.94 -11.72
N THR A 6 2.97 26.19 -10.92
CA THR A 6 4.30 25.64 -11.20
C THR A 6 4.28 24.11 -11.08
N PRO A 7 5.21 23.38 -11.72
CA PRO A 7 5.28 21.92 -11.59
C PRO A 7 5.35 21.43 -10.14
N ALA A 8 6.08 22.14 -9.28
CA ALA A 8 6.17 21.81 -7.85
C ALA A 8 4.81 21.96 -7.15
N GLN A 9 4.10 23.07 -7.41
CA GLN A 9 2.76 23.28 -6.85
C GLN A 9 1.75 22.22 -7.34
N ALA A 10 1.83 21.83 -8.62
CA ALA A 10 0.98 20.79 -9.18
C ALA A 10 1.24 19.42 -8.55
N ALA A 11 2.51 19.09 -8.26
CA ALA A 11 2.88 17.85 -7.56
C ALA A 11 2.34 17.83 -6.13
N THR A 12 2.51 18.92 -5.37
CA THR A 12 1.96 19.05 -4.01
C THR A 12 0.43 18.94 -4.00
N PHE A 13 -0.24 19.62 -4.93
CA PHE A 13 -1.70 19.55 -5.02
C PHE A 13 -2.19 18.13 -5.36
N ARG A 14 -1.50 17.43 -6.27
CA ARG A 14 -1.80 16.03 -6.59
C ARG A 14 -1.64 15.14 -5.36
N GLU A 15 -0.55 15.29 -4.61
CA GLU A 15 -0.30 14.50 -3.40
C GLU A 15 -1.38 14.73 -2.34
N GLN A 16 -1.75 15.99 -2.08
CA GLN A 16 -2.82 16.33 -1.14
C GLN A 16 -4.15 15.69 -1.54
N ARG A 17 -4.54 15.82 -2.81
CA ARG A 17 -5.77 15.21 -3.32
C ARG A 17 -5.77 13.69 -3.18
N LEU A 18 -4.64 13.03 -3.43
CA LEU A 18 -4.53 11.58 -3.27
C LEU A 18 -4.63 11.15 -1.81
N LYS A 19 -4.05 11.91 -0.87
CA LYS A 19 -4.19 11.65 0.58
C LYS A 19 -5.62 11.89 1.08
N GLU A 20 -6.32 12.88 0.55
CA GLU A 20 -7.75 13.09 0.84
C GLU A 20 -8.60 11.93 0.34
N GLU A 21 -8.32 11.44 -0.88
CA GLU A 21 -9.01 10.29 -1.45
C GLU A 21 -8.74 9.01 -0.66
N GLN A 22 -7.49 8.78 -0.23
CA GLN A 22 -7.13 7.65 0.62
C GLN A 22 -7.94 7.63 1.93
N ARG A 23 -8.10 8.78 2.59
CA ARG A 23 -8.94 8.91 3.78
C ARG A 23 -10.41 8.65 3.49
N ARG A 24 -10.92 9.15 2.36
CA ARG A 24 -12.30 8.93 1.92
C ARG A 24 -12.58 7.44 1.69
N LEU A 25 -11.63 6.72 1.10
CA LEU A 25 -11.72 5.27 0.92
C LEU A 25 -11.72 4.54 2.26
N ALA A 26 -10.85 4.93 3.18
CA ALA A 26 -10.82 4.36 4.52
C ALA A 26 -12.16 4.52 5.25
N ASP A 27 -12.77 5.72 5.20
CA ASP A 27 -14.11 5.97 5.76
C ASP A 27 -15.24 5.13 5.13
N GLN A 28 -14.99 4.58 3.94
CA GLN A 28 -15.92 3.68 3.24
C GLN A 28 -15.62 2.20 3.49
N GLY A 29 -14.70 1.88 4.41
CA GLY A 29 -14.25 0.51 4.63
C GLY A 29 -13.36 0.00 3.49
N ILE A 30 -12.66 0.86 2.77
CA ILE A 30 -11.75 0.42 1.70
C ILE A 30 -10.32 0.72 2.13
N SER A 31 -9.56 -0.34 2.34
CA SER A 31 -8.14 -0.26 2.64
C SER A 31 -7.37 0.09 1.36
N SER A 32 -6.27 0.86 1.46
CA SER A 32 -5.54 1.36 0.29
C SER A 32 -4.09 1.72 0.60
N ALA A 33 -3.20 1.69 -0.39
CA ALA A 33 -1.79 2.11 -0.23
C ALA A 33 -1.25 2.77 -1.50
N PHE A 34 -0.04 3.33 -1.42
CA PHE A 34 0.62 3.96 -2.55
C PHE A 34 1.59 3.02 -3.24
N GLU A 35 1.44 2.88 -4.56
CA GLU A 35 2.44 2.28 -5.43
C GLU A 35 3.06 3.38 -6.32
N GLY A 36 4.26 3.82 -5.95
CA GLY A 36 4.90 4.97 -6.56
C GLY A 36 4.11 6.26 -6.32
N TRP A 37 3.48 6.80 -7.37
CA TRP A 37 2.69 8.04 -7.34
C TRP A 37 1.18 7.81 -7.53
N ASN A 38 0.74 6.56 -7.36
CA ASN A 38 -0.63 6.12 -7.59
C ASN A 38 -1.19 5.49 -6.32
N LEU A 39 -2.47 5.78 -6.05
CA LEU A 39 -3.23 5.18 -4.97
C LEU A 39 -3.90 3.90 -5.47
N VAL A 40 -3.74 2.80 -4.73
CA VAL A 40 -4.26 1.47 -5.07
C VAL A 40 -5.12 0.97 -3.91
N THR A 41 -6.26 0.35 -4.21
CA THR A 41 -7.17 -0.26 -3.22
C THR A 41 -6.74 -1.69 -2.89
N ILE A 42 -6.67 -2.01 -1.59
CA ILE A 42 -6.16 -3.26 -1.03
C ILE A 42 -7.16 -3.74 0.01
N GLY A 43 -8.18 -4.48 -0.40
CA GLY A 43 -9.22 -5.00 0.50
C GLY A 43 -10.35 -4.02 0.80
N ASP A 44 -11.53 -4.56 1.07
CA ASP A 44 -12.69 -3.87 1.62
C ASP A 44 -13.32 -4.70 2.76
N SER A 45 -14.52 -4.36 3.22
CA SER A 45 -15.17 -5.02 4.37
C SER A 45 -15.47 -6.49 4.16
N ASP A 46 -15.58 -6.89 2.90
CA ASP A 46 -15.85 -8.26 2.50
C ASP A 46 -14.58 -8.92 1.87
N CYS A 47 -13.44 -8.23 1.91
CA CYS A 47 -12.18 -8.59 1.27
C CYS A 47 -12.28 -8.84 -0.26
N ASP A 48 -13.19 -8.15 -0.96
CA ASP A 48 -13.52 -8.39 -2.38
C ASP A 48 -12.46 -7.88 -3.40
N TYR A 49 -11.37 -7.27 -2.92
CA TYR A 49 -10.28 -6.72 -3.74
C TYR A 49 -8.95 -7.50 -3.58
N LEU A 50 -7.80 -6.83 -3.76
CA LEU A 50 -6.49 -7.40 -3.48
C LEU A 50 -6.31 -7.59 -1.97
N SER A 51 -5.87 -8.77 -1.52
CA SER A 51 -5.41 -8.96 -0.14
C SER A 51 -4.11 -8.18 0.10
N PHE A 52 -3.82 -7.89 1.38
CA PHE A 52 -2.55 -7.28 1.77
C PHE A 52 -1.36 -8.09 1.27
N LYS A 53 -1.44 -9.43 1.33
CA LYS A 53 -0.43 -10.33 0.79
C LYS A 53 -0.19 -10.13 -0.71
N HIS A 54 -1.24 -9.99 -1.52
CA HIS A 54 -1.08 -9.78 -2.96
C HIS A 54 -0.37 -8.46 -3.28
N PHE A 55 -0.72 -7.38 -2.56
CA PHE A 55 -0.03 -6.11 -2.72
C PHE A 55 1.45 -6.22 -2.34
N VAL A 56 1.76 -6.78 -1.16
CA VAL A 56 3.15 -6.98 -0.71
C VAL A 56 3.95 -7.82 -1.70
N THR A 57 3.36 -8.92 -2.20
CA THR A 57 3.99 -9.77 -3.21
C THR A 57 4.36 -8.96 -4.47
N THR A 58 3.47 -8.06 -4.90
CA THR A 58 3.73 -7.18 -6.04
C THR A 58 4.88 -6.21 -5.76
N GLN A 59 4.93 -5.63 -4.55
CA GLN A 59 6.03 -4.76 -4.14
C GLN A 59 7.37 -5.50 -4.10
N ILE A 60 7.39 -6.75 -3.65
CA ILE A 60 8.59 -7.61 -3.67
C ILE A 60 9.09 -7.83 -5.11
N PHE A 61 8.19 -8.09 -6.06
CA PHE A 61 8.57 -8.24 -7.47
C PHE A 61 9.08 -6.93 -8.09
N SER A 62 8.45 -5.81 -7.76
CA SER A 62 8.83 -4.49 -8.27
C SER A 62 10.17 -4.00 -7.71
N LEU A 63 10.42 -4.21 -6.42
CA LEU A 63 11.64 -3.77 -5.73
C LEU A 63 12.80 -4.77 -5.85
N GLY A 64 12.48 -6.06 -5.97
CA GLY A 64 13.39 -7.17 -5.73
C GLY A 64 13.45 -7.57 -4.25
N ILE A 65 13.55 -8.88 -3.98
CA ILE A 65 13.45 -9.45 -2.62
C ILE A 65 14.47 -8.87 -1.64
N ASP A 66 15.72 -8.64 -2.07
CA ASP A 66 16.78 -8.14 -1.18
C ASP A 66 16.53 -6.66 -0.79
N ASN A 67 15.98 -5.86 -1.71
CA ASN A 67 15.61 -4.47 -1.43
C ASN A 67 14.39 -4.38 -0.50
N TYR A 68 13.42 -5.27 -0.71
CA TYR A 68 12.27 -5.38 0.19
C TYR A 68 12.73 -5.72 1.62
N ILE A 69 13.56 -6.76 1.78
CA ILE A 69 14.15 -7.15 3.07
C ILE A 69 14.93 -5.99 3.71
N SER A 70 15.73 -5.26 2.93
CA SER A 70 16.46 -4.10 3.45
C SER A 70 15.54 -2.98 3.95
N ARG A 71 14.32 -2.87 3.43
CA ARG A 71 13.34 -1.85 3.80
C ARG A 71 12.54 -2.26 5.03
N THR A 72 12.12 -3.52 5.09
CA THR A 72 11.16 -4.02 6.08
C THR A 72 11.82 -4.76 7.24
N GLY A 73 13.07 -5.22 7.08
CA GLY A 73 13.82 -5.94 8.10
C GLY A 73 13.49 -7.44 8.19
N TRP A 74 12.69 -7.96 7.27
CA TRP A 74 12.34 -9.38 7.20
C TRP A 74 13.56 -10.30 7.14
N ASP A 75 13.49 -11.44 7.83
CA ASP A 75 14.41 -12.54 7.52
C ASP A 75 14.05 -13.14 6.15
N LYS A 76 15.08 -13.44 5.35
CA LYS A 76 14.89 -13.93 3.98
C LYS A 76 14.19 -15.28 3.92
N LYS A 77 14.50 -16.18 4.85
CA LYS A 77 13.91 -17.52 4.89
C LYS A 77 12.46 -17.43 5.37
N GLU A 78 12.21 -16.65 6.42
CA GLU A 78 10.85 -16.40 6.92
C GLU A 78 9.98 -15.80 5.81
N LEU A 79 10.45 -14.76 5.11
CA LEU A 79 9.70 -14.14 4.01
C LEU A 79 9.31 -15.14 2.92
N ILE A 80 10.24 -16.01 2.51
CA ILE A 80 9.97 -17.04 1.48
C ILE A 80 8.94 -18.06 1.99
N GLU A 81 9.04 -18.48 3.25
CA GLU A 81 8.09 -19.42 3.86
C GLU A 81 6.69 -18.80 3.93
N TYR A 82 6.56 -17.55 4.39
CA TYR A 82 5.31 -16.79 4.44
C TYR A 82 4.69 -16.55 3.05
N LEU A 83 5.51 -16.28 2.02
CA LEU A 83 5.02 -16.18 0.65
C LEU A 83 4.45 -17.52 0.16
N ALA A 84 5.07 -18.64 0.53
CA ALA A 84 4.64 -19.98 0.13
C ALA A 84 3.40 -20.51 0.88
N THR A 85 2.99 -19.91 2.00
CA THR A 85 1.79 -20.35 2.73
C THR A 85 0.50 -19.91 2.04
N VAL A 86 -0.48 -20.79 1.97
CA VAL A 86 -1.85 -20.42 1.53
C VAL A 86 -2.58 -19.83 2.74
N ASP A 87 -2.56 -18.49 2.80
CA ASP A 87 -3.26 -17.56 3.69
C ASP A 87 -3.78 -18.09 5.04
N GLN A 88 -3.09 -17.68 6.11
CA GLN A 88 -3.62 -17.74 7.48
C GLN A 88 -3.36 -16.46 8.29
N TYR A 89 -2.55 -15.51 7.80
CA TYR A 89 -2.13 -14.34 8.57
C TYR A 89 -2.10 -13.11 7.66
N ASP A 90 -3.23 -12.44 7.48
CA ASP A 90 -3.28 -11.13 6.79
C ASP A 90 -2.64 -10.02 7.64
N ASP A 91 -2.64 -10.17 8.97
CA ASP A 91 -2.13 -9.17 9.91
C ASP A 91 -0.68 -8.77 9.61
N ILE A 92 0.20 -9.74 9.33
CA ILE A 92 1.62 -9.46 9.09
C ILE A 92 1.84 -8.68 7.79
N TRP A 93 1.06 -8.99 6.75
CA TRP A 93 1.14 -8.29 5.47
C TRP A 93 0.51 -6.91 5.56
N LYS A 94 -0.56 -6.78 6.36
CA LYS A 94 -1.18 -5.49 6.66
C LYS A 94 -0.21 -4.57 7.37
N ASP A 95 0.49 -5.04 8.40
CA ASP A 95 1.49 -4.26 9.14
C ASP A 95 2.56 -3.72 8.18
N ASP A 96 3.08 -4.58 7.28
CA ASP A 96 4.05 -4.13 6.28
C ASP A 96 3.50 -3.02 5.37
N VAL A 97 2.23 -3.12 4.97
CA VAL A 97 1.57 -2.12 4.13
C VAL A 97 1.41 -0.79 4.85
N LEU A 98 0.99 -0.81 6.11
CA LEU A 98 0.82 0.39 6.93
C LEU A 98 2.17 1.07 7.24
N ASP A 99 3.18 0.28 7.61
CA ASP A 99 4.46 0.81 8.10
C ASP A 99 5.41 1.22 6.97
N PHE A 100 5.38 0.52 5.83
CA PHE A 100 6.38 0.71 4.79
C PHE A 100 5.84 1.21 3.46
N PHE A 101 4.53 1.15 3.19
CA PHE A 101 3.96 1.47 1.86
C PHE A 101 2.88 2.55 1.89
N ASP A 102 2.90 3.42 2.90
CA ASP A 102 1.91 4.49 3.10
C ASP A 102 0.47 3.93 3.03
N GLY A 103 0.26 2.77 3.64
CA GLY A 103 -1.03 2.11 3.72
C GLY A 103 -2.01 2.80 4.66
N MET A 104 -3.29 2.63 4.39
CA MET A 104 -4.39 3.04 5.25
C MET A 104 -5.44 1.94 5.28
N GLU A 105 -5.81 1.51 6.48
CA GLU A 105 -6.86 0.52 6.70
C GLU A 105 -8.25 1.16 6.58
N GLY A 106 -9.21 0.40 6.05
CA GLY A 106 -10.62 0.72 6.06
C GLY A 106 -11.22 0.71 7.48
N ASN A 107 -12.12 1.65 7.74
CA ASN A 107 -12.88 1.71 8.98
C ASN A 107 -14.06 0.74 8.89
N TYR A 108 -13.90 -0.46 9.46
CA TYR A 108 -14.90 -1.53 9.53
C TYR A 108 -15.74 -1.51 10.81
#